data_AF-A0A078FI04-F1
#
_entry.id   AF-A0A078FI04-F1
#
_cell.length_a   1.000
_cell.length_b   1.000
_cell.length_c   1.000
_cell.angle_alpha   90.00
_cell.angle_beta   90.00
_cell.angle_gamma   90.00
#
_symmetry.space_group_name_H-M   'P 1'
#
loop_
_entity.id
_entity.type
_entity.pdbx_description
1 polymer ?
#
loop_
_entity_poly.entity_id
_entity_poly.type
_entity_poly.pdbx_seq_one_letter_code
_entity_poly.pdbx_strand_id
1 'polypeptide(L)' 'MVVYLLLDNAEQSVLDLKEFVQTEKTLQQMTYMDSFPFPYYIVLRDIEALPRTLGDVLRQWFELMQSSRD' A
#
# COMPACT_ATOMS: atom_id res chain seq x y z
N MET A 1 8.84 10.88 -5.72
CA MET A 1 8.29 9.78 -4.90
C MET A 1 6.78 9.85 -5.03
N VAL A 2 6.12 8.75 -5.41
CA VAL A 2 4.66 8.65 -5.50
C VAL A 2 4.24 7.55 -4.54
N VAL A 3 3.22 7.82 -3.72
CA VAL A 3 2.65 6.87 -2.77
C VAL A 3 1.22 6.58 -3.20
N TYR A 4 0.88 5.30 -3.36
CA TYR A 4 -0.46 4.88 -3.73
C TYR A 4 -1.30 4.66 -2.48
N LEU A 5 -2.51 5.24 -2.46
CA LEU A 5 -3.49 5.02 -1.40
C LEU A 5 -4.48 3.96 -1.89
N LEU A 6 -4.45 2.78 -1.28
CA LEU A 6 -5.43 1.73 -1.51
C LEU A 6 -6.52 1.90 -0.47
N LEU A 7 -7.74 2.21 -0.93
CA LEU A 7 -8.90 2.23 -0.05
C LEU A 7 -9.37 0.78 0.15
N ASP A 8 -9.45 0.37 1.41
CA ASP A 8 -9.74 -0.99 1.82
C ASP A 8 -11.06 -1.02 2.61
N ASN A 9 -11.89 -2.02 2.35
CA ASN A 9 -13.12 -2.25 3.10
C ASN A 9 -13.05 -3.65 3.73
N ALA A 10 -13.43 -3.80 5.00
CA ALA A 10 -13.42 -5.09 5.68
C ALA A 10 -14.33 -6.15 5.01
N GLU A 11 -15.39 -5.73 4.31
CA GLU A 11 -16.27 -6.66 3.58
C GLU A 11 -15.66 -7.12 2.24
N GLN A 12 -14.81 -6.30 1.64
CA GLN A 12 -14.18 -6.54 0.34
C GLN A 12 -12.75 -6.02 0.38
N SER A 13 -11.88 -6.76 1.08
CA SER A 13 -10.51 -6.29 1.30
C SER A 13 -9.67 -6.47 0.05
N VAL A 14 -8.86 -5.46 -0.27
CA VAL A 14 -7.86 -5.53 -1.34
C VAL A 14 -6.80 -6.60 -1.07
N LEU A 15 -6.58 -6.92 0.20
CA LEU A 15 -5.65 -7.96 0.66
C LEU A 15 -6.16 -9.36 0.33
N ASP A 16 -7.48 -9.51 0.21
CA ASP A 16 -8.14 -10.80 -0.06
C ASP A 16 -8.40 -11.01 -1.56
N LEU A 17 -8.12 -10.02 -2.40
CA LEU A 17 -8.27 -10.14 -3.85
C LEU A 17 -7.33 -11.21 -4.38
N LYS A 18 -7.92 -12.20 -5.04
CA LYS A 18 -7.20 -13.32 -5.65
C LYS A 18 -6.98 -13.06 -7.12
N GLU A 19 -5.75 -13.30 -7.56
CA GLU A 19 -5.39 -13.37 -8.95
C GLU A 19 -4.94 -14.78 -9.32
N PHE A 20 -5.26 -15.20 -10.54
CA PHE A 20 -4.76 -16.44 -11.10
C PHE A 20 -3.75 -16.11 -12.19
N VAL A 21 -2.50 -16.49 -11.96
CA VAL A 21 -1.43 -16.34 -12.94
C VAL A 21 -1.19 -17.68 -13.61
N GLN A 22 -1.35 -17.69 -14.92
CA GLN A 22 -1.04 -18.86 -15.73
C GLN A 22 0.45 -18.89 -16.03
N THR A 23 1.13 -19.92 -15.51
CA THR A 23 2.50 -20.27 -15.91
C THR A 23 2.44 -21.30 -17.03
N GLU A 24 3.57 -21.58 -17.68
CA GLU A 24 3.66 -22.54 -18.80
C GLU A 24 3.02 -23.91 -18.54
N LYS A 25 2.91 -24.33 -17.27
CA LYS A 25 2.42 -25.67 -16.89
C LYS A 25 1.33 -25.68 -15.82
N THR A 26 1.05 -24.55 -15.15
CA THR A 26 0.14 -24.52 -13.99
C THR A 26 -0.58 -23.18 -13.87
N LEU A 27 -1.83 -23.21 -13.41
CA LEU A 27 -2.51 -22.03 -12.86
C LEU A 27 -2.11 -21.89 -11.39
N GLN A 28 -1.48 -20.77 -11.04
CA GLN A 28 -1.13 -20.45 -9.66
C GLN A 28 -2.07 -19.36 -9.14
N GLN A 29 -2.62 -19.58 -7.94
CA GLN A 29 -3.39 -18.57 -7.23
C GLN A 29 -2.45 -17.74 -6.36
N MET A 30 -2.52 -16.42 -6.48
CA MET A 30 -1.81 -15.47 -5.64
C MET A 30 -2.76 -14.36 -5.18
N THR A 31 -2.31 -13.49 -4.27
CA THR A 31 -3.06 -12.28 -3.93
C THR A 31 -2.68 -11.16 -4.88
N TYR A 32 -3.60 -10.22 -5.13
CA TYR A 32 -3.31 -9.00 -5.91
C TYR A 32 -2.12 -8.22 -5.33
N MET A 33 -1.91 -8.29 -4.02
CA MET A 33 -0.80 -7.59 -3.36
C MET A 33 0.57 -8.19 -3.69
N ASP A 34 0.64 -9.47 -4.07
CA ASP A 34 1.88 -10.13 -4.49
C ASP A 34 2.38 -9.58 -5.85
N SER A 35 1.46 -9.10 -6.69
CA SER A 35 1.71 -8.58 -8.04
C SER A 35 1.60 -7.05 -8.13
N PHE A 36 1.37 -6.36 -7.00
CA PHE A 36 1.11 -4.91 -7.01
C PHE A 36 2.29 -4.12 -7.60
N PRO A 37 2.06 -3.30 -8.64
CA PRO A 37 3.15 -2.80 -9.49
C PRO A 37 3.92 -1.60 -8.90
N PHE A 38 3.54 -1.13 -7.71
CA PHE A 38 4.14 0.06 -7.10
C PHE A 38 4.80 -0.25 -5.76
N PRO A 39 6.04 0.24 -5.54
CA PRO A 39 6.83 -0.13 -4.36
C PRO A 39 6.40 0.58 -3.06
N TYR A 40 5.63 1.67 -3.16
CA TYR A 40 5.21 2.46 -2.00
C TYR A 40 3.69 2.64 -2.00
N TYR A 41 3.05 2.10 -0.98
CA TYR A 41 1.62 2.19 -0.81
C TYR A 41 1.18 2.19 0.64
N ILE A 42 -0.03 2.70 0.88
CA ILE A 42 -0.71 2.68 2.17
C ILE A 42 -2.10 2.05 1.96
N VAL A 43 -2.43 1.06 2.77
CA VAL A 43 -3.77 0.46 2.82
C VAL A 43 -4.58 1.22 3.87
N LEU A 44 -5.64 1.89 3.44
CA LEU A 44 -6.44 2.77 4.27
C LEU A 44 -7.87 2.22 4.40
N ARG A 45 -8.25 1.85 5.63
CA ARG A 45 -9.60 1.37 5.95
C ARG A 45 -10.57 2.45 6.39
N ASP A 46 -10.04 3.55 6.90
CA ASP A 46 -10.81 4.67 7.41
C ASP A 46 -10.35 5.95 6.72
N ILE A 47 -11.22 6.52 5.89
CA ILE A 47 -10.94 7.75 5.15
C ILE A 47 -10.88 8.97 6.06
N GLU A 48 -11.55 8.95 7.23
CA GLU A 48 -11.50 10.04 8.20
C GLU A 48 -10.12 10.13 8.87
N ALA A 49 -9.40 9.01 8.95
CA ALA A 49 -8.04 8.96 9.44
C ALA A 49 -6.99 9.48 8.43
N LEU A 50 -7.36 9.68 7.16
CA LEU A 50 -6.42 10.06 6.08
C LEU A 50 -5.69 11.38 6.35
N PRO A 51 -6.36 12.50 6.70
CA PRO A 51 -5.68 13.79 6.85
C PRO A 51 -4.63 13.74 7.97
N ARG A 52 -4.96 13.04 9.07
CA ARG A 52 -4.05 12.84 10.19
C ARG A 52 -2.87 11.97 9.81
N THR A 53 -3.12 10.84 9.14
CA THR A 53 -2.08 9.91 8.68
C THR A 53 -1.09 10.58 7.72
N LEU A 54 -1.59 11.39 6.77
CA LEU A 54 -0.73 12.17 5.87
C LEU A 54 0.11 13.19 6.63
N GLY A 55 -0.47 13.88 7.62
CA GLY A 55 0.26 14.80 8.48
C GLY A 55 1.40 14.12 9.25
N ASP A 56 1.13 12.94 9.81
CA ASP A 56 2.13 12.16 10.55
C ASP A 56 3.28 11.67 9.63
N VAL A 57 2.96 11.18 8.43
CA VAL A 57 3.96 10.76 7.44
C VAL A 57 4.82 11.94 6.97
N LEU A 58 4.20 13.08 6.67
CA LEU A 58 4.94 14.29 6.28
C LEU A 58 5.89 14.74 7.39
N ARG A 59 5.44 14.72 8.65
CA ARG A 59 6.27 15.06 9.80
C ARG A 59 7.48 14.13 9.91
N GLN A 60 7.26 12.81 9.86
CA GLN A 60 8.34 11.82 9.90
C GLN A 60 9.35 12.02 8.77
N TRP A 61 8.86 12.31 7.55
CA TRP A 61 9.74 12.56 6.42
C TRP A 61 10.64 13.78 6.64
N PHE A 62 10.08 14.89 7.15
CA PHE A 62 10.88 16.08 7.48
C PHE A 62 11.90 15.85 8.60
N GLU A 63 11.55 15.02 9.59
CA GLU A 63 12.47 14.64 10.68
C GLU A 63 13.65 13.82 10.14
N LEU A 64 13.38 12.83 9.27
CA LEU A 64 14.42 12.03 8.62
C LEU A 64 15.36 12.89 7.78
N MET A 65 14.82 13.81 6.97
CA MET A 65 15.63 14.72 6.14
C MET A 65 16.53 15.65 6.95
N GLN A 66 16.12 16.03 8.17
CA GLN A 66 16.94 16.82 9.08
C GLN A 66 18.02 15.97 9.73
N SER A 67 17.69 14.74 10.15
CA SER A 67 18.65 13.81 10.77
C SER A 67 19.75 13.34 9.81
N SER A 68 19.51 13.32 8.50
CA SER A 68 20.52 12.92 7.50
C SER A 68 21.57 13.99 7.19
N ARG A 69 21.50 15.15 7.86
CA ARG A 69 22.39 16.30 7.62
C ARG A 69 23.48 16.47 8.68
N ASP A 70 23.48 15.61 9.70
CA ASP A 70 24.54 15.40 10.69
C ASP A 70 25.29 14.08 10.38
#